data_AF-A0A6B3FNL0-F1
#
_entry.id   AF-A0A6B3FNL0-F1
#
_cell.length_a   1.000
_cell.length_b   1.000
_cell.length_c   1.000
_cell.angle_alpha   90.00
_cell.angle_beta   90.00
_cell.angle_gamma   90.00
#
_symmetry.space_group_name_H-M   'P 1'
#
loop_
_entity.id
_entity.type
_entity.pdbx_description
1 polymer ?
#
loop_
_entity_poly.entity_id
_entity_poly.type
_entity_poly.pdbx_seq_one_letter_code
_entity_poly.pdbx_strand_id
1 'polypeptide(L)'
;MVYKEDRAQHMRDDLEAAIGHYMVAVAGSLLDEGLPVSSISSYGAYDDPSQDAFGADVEGSVEFTRTFRRKVFGEGRDAGLLWCGVSGWCFFSIPEGGGRTLMDSARWMGGGLTPEPGRVAAFLSEVQLDPEFSGSDERPFYRAPHASPRSLLQRLAVFDTDGERVDSSDYDSRFDRLRIDSCQKRVVSALLVEKQEVVEVALRSGELQALLGFLEYVEGAAPSGGAREMARRLCSDLSLRARDGREGLDTHREALTYAEEQR
;
A
#
# COMPACT_ATOMS: atom_id res chain seq x y z
N MET A 1 5.96 40.23 4.20
CA MET A 1 5.37 39.14 4.99
C MET A 1 4.97 38.03 4.04
N VAL A 2 4.14 38.33 3.02
CA VAL A 2 3.80 37.50 1.84
C VAL A 2 4.93 36.62 1.29
N TYR A 3 6.09 37.19 0.92
CA TYR A 3 7.21 36.41 0.32
C TYR A 3 7.81 35.31 1.21
N LYS A 4 7.68 35.40 2.54
CA LYS A 4 8.18 34.37 3.46
C LYS A 4 7.17 33.23 3.64
N GLU A 5 5.88 33.56 3.66
CA GLU A 5 4.79 32.58 3.72
C GLU A 5 4.74 31.76 2.43
N ASP A 6 4.89 32.39 1.26
CA ASP A 6 4.95 31.69 -0.03
C ASP A 6 6.13 30.70 -0.09
N ARG A 7 7.29 31.07 0.46
CA ARG A 7 8.48 30.19 0.48
C ARG A 7 8.33 29.02 1.44
N ALA A 8 7.68 29.23 2.58
CA ALA A 8 7.41 28.17 3.54
C ALA A 8 6.41 27.18 2.95
N GLN A 9 5.33 27.67 2.34
CA GLN A 9 4.34 26.82 1.68
C GLN A 9 4.96 25.97 0.57
N HIS A 10 5.74 26.56 -0.35
CA HIS A 10 6.43 25.78 -1.38
C HIS A 10 7.34 24.68 -0.80
N MET A 11 8.04 24.94 0.30
CA MET A 11 8.87 23.91 0.95
C MET A 11 8.03 22.77 1.54
N ARG A 12 6.84 23.08 2.08
CA ARG A 12 5.91 22.05 2.59
C ARG A 12 5.40 21.17 1.45
N ASP A 13 4.97 21.80 0.36
CA ASP A 13 4.46 21.11 -0.83
C ASP A 13 5.55 20.25 -1.48
N ASP A 14 6.77 20.78 -1.63
CA ASP A 14 7.93 20.04 -2.14
C ASP A 14 8.27 18.81 -1.26
N LEU A 15 8.22 18.97 0.07
CA LEU A 15 8.44 17.88 1.01
C LEU A 15 7.34 16.83 0.93
N GLU A 16 6.07 17.25 0.93
CA GLU A 16 4.92 16.35 0.85
C GLU A 16 4.97 15.50 -0.42
N ALA A 17 5.29 16.11 -1.56
CA ALA A 17 5.47 15.42 -2.83
C ALA A 17 6.65 14.42 -2.77
N ALA A 18 7.81 14.86 -2.30
CA ALA A 18 9.00 14.00 -2.22
C ALA A 18 8.80 12.82 -1.26
N ILE A 19 8.08 13.03 -0.16
CA ILE A 19 7.66 11.96 0.76
C ILE A 19 6.70 11.02 0.06
N GLY A 20 5.69 11.56 -0.65
CA GLY A 20 4.74 10.78 -1.45
C GLY A 20 5.46 9.84 -2.42
N HIS A 21 6.40 10.34 -3.22
CA HIS A 21 7.21 9.50 -4.12
C HIS A 21 8.04 8.44 -3.39
N TYR A 22 8.59 8.75 -2.20
CA TYR A 22 9.26 7.75 -1.39
C TYR A 22 8.29 6.67 -0.86
N MET A 23 7.08 7.05 -0.43
CA MET A 23 6.04 6.09 -0.04
C MET A 23 5.62 5.20 -1.21
N VAL A 24 5.50 5.75 -2.43
CA VAL A 24 5.25 4.97 -3.65
C VAL A 24 6.35 3.95 -3.90
N ALA A 25 7.62 4.34 -3.76
CA ALA A 25 8.76 3.43 -3.96
C ALA A 25 8.76 2.27 -2.96
N VAL A 26 8.46 2.56 -1.68
CA VAL A 26 8.31 1.55 -0.62
C VAL A 26 7.10 0.67 -0.88
N ALA A 27 5.94 1.25 -1.19
CA ALA A 27 4.73 0.52 -1.53
C ALA A 27 4.94 -0.39 -2.73
N GLY A 28 5.67 0.05 -3.76
CA GLY A 28 6.05 -0.78 -4.92
C GLY A 28 6.83 -2.02 -4.51
N SER A 29 7.85 -1.86 -3.65
CA SER A 29 8.63 -3.01 -3.13
C SER A 29 7.75 -3.98 -2.33
N LEU A 30 6.84 -3.47 -1.50
CA LEU A 30 5.88 -4.28 -0.74
C LEU A 30 4.89 -5.02 -1.64
N LEU A 31 4.40 -4.36 -2.69
CA LEU A 31 3.48 -4.93 -3.66
C LEU A 31 4.14 -6.02 -4.52
N ASP A 32 5.43 -5.89 -4.83
CA ASP A 32 6.23 -6.90 -5.53
C ASP A 32 6.48 -8.14 -4.64
N GLU A 33 6.56 -7.96 -3.31
CA GLU A 33 6.54 -9.07 -2.33
C GLU A 33 5.13 -9.68 -2.13
N GLY A 34 4.12 -9.20 -2.86
CA GLY A 34 2.75 -9.71 -2.83
C GLY A 34 1.91 -9.18 -1.66
N LEU A 35 2.39 -8.16 -0.95
CA LEU A 35 1.69 -7.59 0.20
C LEU A 35 0.57 -6.64 -0.24
N PRO A 36 -0.64 -6.72 0.36
CA PRO A 36 -1.80 -5.96 -0.09
C PRO A 36 -1.84 -4.56 0.52
N VAL A 37 -1.01 -3.67 -0.01
CA VAL A 37 -1.00 -2.24 0.33
C VAL A 37 -2.32 -1.58 -0.12
N SER A 38 -2.95 -0.80 0.77
CA SER A 38 -4.26 -0.16 0.54
C SER A 38 -4.19 1.35 0.37
N SER A 39 -3.20 2.00 0.95
CA SER A 39 -3.09 3.46 0.98
C SER A 39 -1.64 3.85 1.26
N ILE A 40 -1.27 5.02 0.75
CA ILE A 40 -0.10 5.78 1.20
C ILE A 40 -0.58 7.13 1.71
N SER A 41 0.20 7.77 2.55
CA SER A 41 -0.01 9.16 2.95
C SER A 41 1.32 9.89 3.06
N SER A 42 1.29 11.20 2.88
CA SER A 42 2.43 12.09 3.08
C SER A 42 1.98 13.35 3.80
N TYR A 43 2.87 13.89 4.63
CA TYR A 43 2.65 15.10 5.41
C TYR A 43 3.92 15.95 5.39
N GLY A 44 3.91 17.06 4.64
CA GLY A 44 5.09 17.90 4.41
C GLY A 44 5.23 19.13 5.33
N ALA A 45 4.28 19.38 6.23
CA ALA A 45 4.28 20.57 7.09
C ALA A 45 5.29 20.48 8.24
N TYR A 46 6.57 20.62 7.89
CA TYR A 46 7.71 20.48 8.80
C TYR A 46 7.75 21.46 9.97
N ASP A 47 6.91 22.49 9.99
CA ASP A 47 6.84 23.55 10.99
C ASP A 47 5.48 23.58 11.71
N ASP A 48 4.70 22.49 11.62
CA ASP A 48 3.46 22.32 12.38
C ASP A 48 3.76 22.05 13.86
N PRO A 49 3.37 22.96 14.78
CA PRO A 49 3.63 22.81 16.21
C PRO A 49 2.81 21.68 16.85
N SER A 50 1.79 21.15 16.20
CA SER A 50 1.03 20.00 16.72
C SER A 50 1.89 18.73 16.80
N GLN A 51 2.97 18.67 16.01
CA GLN A 51 3.92 17.56 15.94
C GLN A 51 4.99 17.59 17.03
N ASP A 52 5.20 18.75 17.68
CA ASP A 52 6.24 18.96 18.70
C ASP A 52 6.06 18.01 19.89
N ALA A 53 4.81 17.75 20.29
CA ALA A 53 4.47 16.85 21.39
C ALA A 53 4.95 15.40 21.14
N PHE A 54 5.15 15.04 19.88
CA PHE A 54 5.61 13.73 19.46
C PHE A 54 7.07 13.76 18.98
N GLY A 55 7.75 14.90 19.04
CA GLY A 55 9.10 15.08 18.49
C GLY A 55 9.19 14.67 17.02
N ALA A 56 8.11 14.85 16.26
CA ALA A 56 8.02 14.61 14.82
C ALA A 56 7.99 15.95 14.07
N ASP A 57 7.99 15.91 12.74
CA ASP A 57 7.76 17.13 11.93
C ASP A 57 7.11 16.82 10.58
N VAL A 58 7.70 15.95 9.78
CA VAL A 58 7.12 15.44 8.54
C VAL A 58 6.97 13.92 8.62
N GLU A 59 5.94 13.41 7.97
CA GLU A 59 5.55 12.00 8.11
C GLU A 59 5.07 11.43 6.78
N GLY A 60 5.10 10.12 6.68
CA GLY A 60 4.44 9.37 5.63
C GLY A 60 4.08 7.98 6.13
N SER A 61 3.03 7.39 5.59
CA SER A 61 2.61 6.05 6.00
C SER A 61 2.30 5.14 4.83
N VAL A 62 2.40 3.84 5.09
CA VAL A 62 1.92 2.79 4.19
C VAL A 62 0.97 1.91 4.99
N GLU A 63 -0.25 1.81 4.50
CA GLU A 63 -1.32 1.04 5.14
C GLU A 63 -1.67 -0.21 4.33
N PHE A 64 -2.18 -1.22 5.02
CA PHE A 64 -2.57 -2.48 4.42
C PHE A 64 -4.09 -2.68 4.47
N THR A 65 -4.59 -3.51 3.55
CA THR A 65 -6.00 -3.91 3.56
C THR A 65 -6.41 -4.46 4.93
N ARG A 66 -7.64 -4.14 5.35
CA ARG A 66 -8.17 -4.59 6.66
C ARG A 66 -8.11 -6.12 6.81
N THR A 67 -8.40 -6.86 5.75
CA THR A 67 -8.34 -8.33 5.73
C THR A 67 -6.94 -8.84 6.04
N PHE A 68 -5.92 -8.23 5.45
CA PHE A 68 -4.53 -8.59 5.73
C PHE A 68 -4.13 -8.28 7.16
N ARG A 69 -4.42 -7.05 7.63
CA ARG A 69 -4.12 -6.65 9.02
C ARG A 69 -4.72 -7.62 10.03
N ARG A 70 -5.99 -7.99 9.86
CA ARG A 70 -6.67 -8.96 10.71
C ARG A 70 -6.05 -10.35 10.67
N LYS A 71 -5.71 -10.83 9.46
CA LYS A 71 -5.14 -12.16 9.27
C LYS A 71 -3.74 -12.29 9.91
N VAL A 72 -2.92 -11.25 9.80
CA VAL A 72 -1.51 -11.29 10.20
C VAL A 72 -1.32 -10.79 11.63
N PHE A 73 -1.98 -9.70 12.02
CA PHE A 73 -1.76 -9.02 13.30
C PHE A 73 -2.90 -9.20 14.30
N GLY A 74 -3.98 -9.89 13.91
CA GLY A 74 -5.13 -10.18 14.75
C GLY A 74 -6.30 -9.20 14.61
N GLU A 75 -7.45 -9.62 15.14
CA GLU A 75 -8.68 -8.83 15.16
C GLU A 75 -8.59 -7.62 16.11
N GLY A 76 -9.23 -6.51 15.74
CA GLY A 76 -9.32 -5.31 16.57
C GLY A 76 -7.99 -4.59 16.79
N ARG A 77 -7.05 -4.69 15.84
CA ARG A 77 -5.81 -3.92 15.86
C ARG A 77 -5.66 -3.10 14.58
N ASP A 78 -5.22 -1.86 14.74
CA ASP A 78 -4.66 -1.08 13.66
C ASP A 78 -3.15 -1.35 13.58
N ALA A 79 -2.63 -1.56 12.38
CA ALA A 79 -1.23 -1.88 12.16
C ALA A 79 -0.76 -1.36 10.80
N GLY A 80 0.44 -0.79 10.76
CA GLY A 80 0.96 -0.18 9.56
C GLY A 80 2.43 0.17 9.68
N LEU A 81 2.97 0.72 8.60
CA LEU A 81 4.30 1.31 8.59
C LEU A 81 4.17 2.82 8.62
N LEU A 82 4.91 3.45 9.54
CA LEU A 82 5.03 4.89 9.63
C LEU A 82 6.49 5.27 9.40
N TRP A 83 6.69 6.29 8.59
CA TRP A 83 7.94 6.98 8.41
C TRP A 83 7.87 8.37 9.04
N CYS A 84 8.89 8.70 9.83
CA CYS A 84 9.03 10.02 10.45
C CYS A 84 10.34 10.66 9.98
N GLY A 85 10.29 11.95 9.58
CA GLY A 85 11.45 12.72 9.13
C GLY A 85 12.55 12.95 10.18
N VAL A 86 12.32 12.55 11.43
CA VAL A 86 13.27 12.61 12.57
C VAL A 86 13.93 11.25 12.81
N SER A 87 13.16 10.16 12.65
CA SER A 87 13.49 8.84 13.20
C SER A 87 13.45 7.70 12.18
N GLY A 88 13.06 7.97 10.93
CA GLY A 88 12.93 6.95 9.90
C GLY A 88 11.70 6.06 10.11
N TRP A 89 11.81 4.79 9.73
CA TRP A 89 10.70 3.85 9.72
C TRP A 89 10.46 3.13 11.05
N CYS A 90 9.18 2.98 11.39
CA CYS A 90 8.71 2.05 12.41
C CYS A 90 7.48 1.28 11.90
N PHE A 91 7.29 0.10 12.50
CA PHE A 91 6.01 -0.60 12.49
C PHE A 91 5.24 -0.22 13.75
N PHE A 92 3.94 0.00 13.64
CA PHE A 92 3.07 0.18 14.80
C PHE A 92 1.96 -0.87 14.80
N SER A 93 1.53 -1.29 15.99
CA SER A 93 0.35 -2.15 16.18
C SER A 93 -0.41 -1.72 17.42
N ILE A 94 -1.55 -1.06 17.22
CA ILE A 94 -2.35 -0.44 18.28
C ILE A 94 -3.70 -1.16 18.36
N PRO A 95 -4.16 -1.59 19.54
CA PRO A 95 -5.53 -2.05 19.71
C PRO A 95 -6.54 -0.96 19.31
N GLU A 96 -7.52 -1.29 18.47
CA GLU A 96 -8.62 -0.39 18.10
C GLU A 96 -9.32 0.12 19.39
N GLY A 97 -9.36 1.43 19.60
CA GLY A 97 -9.95 2.05 20.79
C GLY A 97 -9.10 2.00 22.07
N GLY A 98 -7.86 1.49 22.00
CA GLY A 98 -6.90 1.56 23.09
C GLY A 98 -6.30 2.97 23.21
N GLY A 99 -6.28 3.54 24.41
CA GLY A 99 -5.66 4.85 24.68
C GLY A 99 -4.13 4.87 24.63
N ARG A 100 -3.50 3.93 23.93
CA ARG A 100 -2.04 3.90 23.70
C ARG A 100 -1.71 4.81 22.52
N THR A 101 -0.65 5.59 22.64
CA THR A 101 -0.19 6.41 21.52
C THR A 101 0.56 5.54 20.51
N LEU A 102 0.63 5.99 19.26
CA LEU A 102 1.36 5.28 18.20
C LEU A 102 2.81 5.00 18.63
N MET A 103 3.45 5.97 19.28
CA MET A 103 4.83 5.89 19.75
C MET A 103 5.05 4.81 20.82
N ASP A 104 4.06 4.56 21.68
CA ASP A 104 4.16 3.51 22.73
C ASP A 104 4.11 2.09 22.16
N SER A 105 3.64 1.94 20.91
CA SER A 105 3.51 0.66 20.20
C SER A 105 4.48 0.51 19.04
N ALA A 106 5.35 1.49 18.83
CA ALA A 106 6.24 1.55 17.69
C ALA A 106 7.45 0.63 17.88
N ARG A 107 7.75 -0.13 16.84
CA ARG A 107 8.98 -0.90 16.67
C ARG A 107 9.80 -0.28 15.55
N TRP A 108 10.94 0.30 15.91
CA TRP A 108 11.80 1.07 15.02
C TRP A 108 12.77 0.17 14.24
N MET A 109 12.85 0.40 12.94
CA MET A 109 13.71 -0.39 12.04
C MET A 109 15.21 -0.15 12.27
N GLY A 110 15.62 1.06 12.69
CA GLY A 110 17.03 1.39 12.88
C GLY A 110 17.84 1.53 11.58
N GLY A 111 17.20 1.93 10.48
CA GLY A 111 17.80 1.96 9.12
C GLY A 111 18.27 3.32 8.60
N GLY A 112 18.28 4.37 9.42
CA GLY A 112 18.43 5.76 8.95
C GLY A 112 17.11 6.41 8.51
N LEU A 113 17.18 7.63 7.97
CA LEU A 113 15.99 8.37 7.53
C LEU A 113 15.40 7.81 6.24
N THR A 114 16.22 7.55 5.22
CA THR A 114 15.73 7.15 3.90
C THR A 114 16.39 5.82 3.47
N PRO A 115 16.15 4.71 4.19
CA PRO A 115 16.65 3.41 3.77
C PRO A 115 16.08 3.04 2.39
N GLU A 116 16.83 2.21 1.66
CA GLU A 116 16.37 1.62 0.39
C GLU A 116 15.00 0.92 0.56
N PRO A 117 14.06 1.11 -0.38
CA PRO A 117 12.71 0.53 -0.29
C PRO A 117 12.65 -0.96 0.03
N GLY A 118 13.51 -1.77 -0.60
CA GLY A 118 13.58 -3.21 -0.34
C GLY A 118 14.00 -3.56 1.10
N ARG A 119 14.73 -2.69 1.80
CA ARG A 119 15.05 -2.91 3.23
C ARG A 119 13.83 -2.69 4.12
N VAL A 120 12.94 -1.77 3.75
CA VAL A 120 11.67 -1.55 4.48
C VAL A 120 10.73 -2.75 4.29
N ALA A 121 10.69 -3.30 3.07
CA ALA A 121 9.92 -4.51 2.79
C ALA A 121 10.47 -5.73 3.57
N ALA A 122 11.79 -5.93 3.59
CA ALA A 122 12.42 -6.95 4.41
C ALA A 122 12.11 -6.81 5.91
N PHE A 123 12.13 -5.57 6.44
CA PHE A 123 11.73 -5.30 7.83
C PHE A 123 10.28 -5.72 8.10
N LEU A 124 9.34 -5.44 7.20
CA LEU A 124 7.98 -5.90 7.36
C LEU A 124 7.85 -7.43 7.29
N SER A 125 8.67 -8.09 6.46
CA SER A 125 8.74 -9.55 6.43
C SER A 125 9.19 -10.13 7.79
N GLU A 126 10.12 -9.49 8.49
CA GLU A 126 10.48 -9.85 9.88
C GLU A 126 9.30 -9.62 10.84
N VAL A 127 8.65 -8.46 10.75
CA VAL A 127 7.47 -8.12 11.57
C VAL A 127 6.32 -9.11 11.40
N GLN A 128 6.12 -9.65 10.19
CA GLN A 128 5.08 -10.68 9.96
C GLN A 128 5.37 -12.00 10.71
N LEU A 129 6.63 -12.27 11.04
CA LEU A 129 7.03 -13.45 11.82
C LEU A 129 6.92 -13.20 13.32
N ASP A 130 7.37 -12.03 13.77
CA ASP A 130 7.34 -11.64 15.18
C ASP A 130 7.12 -10.12 15.35
N PRO A 131 5.85 -9.65 15.40
CA PRO A 131 5.55 -8.23 15.44
C PRO A 131 5.90 -7.57 16.77
N GLU A 132 6.05 -8.34 17.85
CA GLU A 132 6.35 -7.80 19.19
C GLU A 132 7.84 -7.54 19.38
N PHE A 133 8.71 -8.34 18.74
CA PHE A 133 10.16 -8.27 18.93
C PHE A 133 10.96 -7.80 17.71
N SER A 134 10.36 -7.72 16.52
CA SER A 134 11.05 -7.17 15.34
C SER A 134 11.38 -5.69 15.55
N GLY A 135 12.59 -5.26 15.18
CA GLY A 135 13.06 -3.89 15.41
C GLY A 135 13.38 -3.54 16.87
N SER A 136 13.51 -2.24 17.14
CA SER A 136 13.87 -1.67 18.44
C SER A 136 12.67 -0.97 19.09
N ASP A 137 12.50 -1.11 20.40
CA ASP A 137 11.60 -0.25 21.19
C ASP A 137 12.19 1.15 21.41
N GLU A 138 13.52 1.28 21.39
CA GLU A 138 14.19 2.57 21.43
C GLU A 138 14.07 3.32 20.09
N ARG A 139 13.50 4.53 20.15
CA ARG A 139 13.37 5.43 19.00
C ARG A 139 14.72 6.06 18.63
N PRO A 140 15.22 5.86 17.40
CA PRO A 140 16.41 6.55 16.93
C PRO A 140 16.12 8.01 16.58
N PHE A 141 17.12 8.88 16.71
CA PHE A 141 17.03 10.30 16.33
C PHE A 141 18.16 10.65 15.37
N TYR A 142 17.85 10.73 14.08
CA TYR A 142 18.83 11.04 13.02
C TYR A 142 18.90 12.53 12.67
N ARG A 143 17.88 13.29 13.06
CA ARG A 143 17.74 14.74 12.84
C ARG A 143 16.97 15.34 14.00
N ALA A 144 17.17 16.63 14.29
CA ALA A 144 16.30 17.35 15.20
C ALA A 144 14.98 17.75 14.49
N PRO A 145 13.84 17.79 15.19
CA PRO A 145 12.58 18.27 14.63
C PRO A 145 12.74 19.66 13.98
N HIS A 146 12.06 19.88 12.85
CA HIS A 146 12.04 21.11 12.05
C HIS A 146 13.41 21.54 11.45
N ALA A 147 14.49 20.82 11.76
CA ALA A 147 15.84 21.23 11.39
C ALA A 147 16.17 20.84 9.94
N SER A 148 16.77 21.75 9.16
CA SER A 148 17.31 21.43 7.83
C SER A 148 16.32 20.76 6.82
N PRO A 149 15.09 21.30 6.63
CA PRO A 149 14.10 20.71 5.72
C PRO A 149 14.62 20.54 4.28
N ARG A 150 15.46 21.46 3.79
CA ARG A 150 16.08 21.35 2.46
C ARG A 150 16.99 20.14 2.31
N SER A 151 17.73 19.79 3.35
CA SER A 151 18.63 18.63 3.31
C SER A 151 17.85 17.32 3.31
N LEU A 152 16.69 17.30 3.97
CA LEU A 152 15.76 16.17 3.90
C LEU A 152 15.15 16.05 2.50
N LEU A 153 14.66 17.16 1.95
CA LEU A 153 14.14 17.21 0.58
C LEU A 153 15.15 16.67 -0.45
N GLN A 154 16.41 17.11 -0.38
CA GLN A 154 17.48 16.63 -1.26
C GLN A 154 17.72 15.12 -1.17
N ARG A 155 17.53 14.52 0.02
CA ARG A 155 17.65 13.06 0.19
C ARG A 155 16.47 12.31 -0.42
N LEU A 156 15.27 12.87 -0.31
CA LEU A 156 14.04 12.26 -0.83
C LEU A 156 13.89 12.43 -2.35
N ALA A 157 14.48 13.49 -2.91
CA ALA A 157 14.41 13.81 -4.34
C ALA A 157 14.96 12.69 -5.27
N VAL A 158 15.72 11.72 -4.75
CA VAL A 158 16.18 10.57 -5.53
C VAL A 158 15.05 9.60 -5.92
N PHE A 159 13.92 9.65 -5.21
CA PHE A 159 12.74 8.80 -5.46
C PHE A 159 11.73 9.46 -6.41
N ASP A 160 11.96 10.72 -6.74
CA ASP A 160 11.29 11.39 -7.85
C ASP A 160 11.89 10.86 -9.16
N THR A 161 11.21 9.85 -9.74
CA THR A 161 11.66 9.16 -10.95
C THR A 161 11.30 9.90 -12.23
N ASP A 162 10.55 11.01 -12.14
CA ASP A 162 9.98 11.69 -13.30
C ASP A 162 10.83 12.93 -13.64
N GLY A 163 11.98 12.69 -14.28
CA GLY A 163 12.92 13.72 -14.76
C GLY A 163 12.36 14.73 -15.77
N GLU A 164 11.06 14.67 -16.09
CA GLU A 164 10.35 15.57 -16.99
C GLU A 164 9.11 16.19 -16.34
N ARG A 165 9.28 17.13 -15.40
CA ARG A 165 8.27 18.16 -15.01
C ARG A 165 6.80 17.70 -15.08
N VAL A 166 6.47 16.56 -14.49
CA VAL A 166 5.08 16.19 -14.22
C VAL A 166 4.76 16.76 -12.85
N ASP A 167 3.55 17.32 -12.69
CA ASP A 167 3.11 17.98 -11.46
C ASP A 167 3.48 17.17 -10.21
N SER A 168 3.85 17.87 -9.13
CA SER A 168 4.19 17.32 -7.80
C SER A 168 3.08 16.45 -7.16
N SER A 169 1.96 16.25 -7.85
CA SER A 169 0.80 15.42 -7.49
C SER A 169 0.74 14.05 -8.19
N ASP A 170 1.72 13.66 -9.02
CA ASP A 170 1.64 12.39 -9.79
C ASP A 170 1.90 11.12 -8.96
N TYR A 171 2.34 11.24 -7.71
CA TYR A 171 2.65 10.06 -6.89
C TYR A 171 1.40 9.20 -6.60
N ASP A 172 0.22 9.79 -6.41
CA ASP A 172 -1.03 9.05 -6.19
C ASP A 172 -1.42 8.23 -7.42
N SER A 173 -1.31 8.82 -8.62
CA SER A 173 -1.59 8.14 -9.88
C SER A 173 -0.62 6.99 -10.12
N ARG A 174 0.66 7.17 -9.76
CA ARG A 174 1.66 6.11 -9.81
C ARG A 174 1.38 4.99 -8.82
N PHE A 175 0.98 5.33 -7.59
CA PHE A 175 0.59 4.35 -6.58
C PHE A 175 -0.59 3.51 -7.04
N ASP A 176 -1.64 4.14 -7.56
CA ASP A 176 -2.83 3.45 -8.06
C ASP A 176 -2.48 2.49 -9.19
N ARG A 177 -1.60 2.90 -10.12
CA ARG A 177 -1.09 2.02 -11.18
C ARG A 177 -0.38 0.79 -10.60
N LEU A 178 0.54 0.98 -9.65
CA LEU A 178 1.25 -0.13 -9.00
C LEU A 178 0.30 -1.08 -8.29
N ARG A 179 -0.73 -0.56 -7.62
CA ARG A 179 -1.75 -1.38 -6.95
C ARG A 179 -2.57 -2.20 -7.93
N ILE A 180 -2.99 -1.60 -9.04
CA ILE A 180 -3.74 -2.28 -10.10
C ILE A 180 -2.88 -3.38 -10.72
N ASP A 181 -1.62 -3.07 -11.05
CA ASP A 181 -0.68 -4.03 -11.65
C ASP A 181 -0.41 -5.20 -10.69
N SER A 182 -0.17 -4.92 -9.41
CA SER A 182 0.00 -5.96 -8.38
C SER A 182 -1.27 -6.79 -8.17
N CYS A 183 -2.45 -6.18 -8.23
CA CYS A 183 -3.72 -6.91 -8.20
C CYS A 183 -3.85 -7.85 -9.40
N GLN A 184 -3.58 -7.35 -10.61
CA GLN A 184 -3.60 -8.14 -11.85
C GLN A 184 -2.61 -9.30 -11.78
N LYS A 185 -1.35 -9.05 -11.39
CA LYS A 185 -0.32 -10.09 -11.21
C LYS A 185 -0.79 -11.19 -10.26
N ARG A 186 -1.42 -10.83 -9.13
CA ARG A 186 -1.94 -11.79 -8.15
C ARG A 186 -3.08 -12.63 -8.70
N VAL A 187 -4.03 -12.02 -9.41
CA VAL A 187 -5.15 -12.75 -10.04
C VAL A 187 -4.63 -13.70 -11.12
N VAL A 188 -3.75 -13.23 -12.01
CA VAL A 188 -3.10 -14.08 -13.02
C VAL A 188 -2.34 -15.23 -12.36
N SER A 189 -1.53 -14.94 -11.34
CA SER A 189 -0.77 -15.98 -10.63
C SER A 189 -1.69 -17.01 -9.98
N ALA A 190 -2.80 -16.60 -9.37
CA ALA A 190 -3.78 -17.49 -8.76
C ALA A 190 -4.47 -18.39 -9.81
N LEU A 191 -4.79 -17.83 -10.98
CA LEU A 191 -5.38 -18.56 -12.10
C LEU A 191 -4.39 -19.53 -12.77
N LEU A 192 -3.08 -19.27 -12.68
CA LEU A 192 -2.04 -20.11 -13.30
C LEU A 192 -1.37 -21.09 -12.32
N VAL A 193 -1.87 -21.20 -11.08
CA VAL A 193 -1.36 -22.18 -10.11
C VAL A 193 -1.42 -23.60 -10.70
N GLU A 194 -0.32 -24.33 -10.61
CA GLU A 194 -0.27 -25.73 -11.06
C GLU A 194 -1.16 -26.62 -10.20
N LYS A 195 -1.80 -27.63 -10.82
CA LYS A 195 -2.68 -28.60 -10.14
C LYS A 195 -3.85 -27.95 -9.39
N GLN A 196 -4.65 -27.19 -10.12
CA GLN A 196 -5.88 -26.62 -9.57
C GLN A 196 -6.86 -27.71 -9.17
N GLU A 197 -7.35 -27.65 -7.94
CA GLU A 197 -8.47 -28.46 -7.49
C GLU A 197 -9.79 -27.75 -7.76
N VAL A 198 -10.78 -28.51 -8.22
CA VAL A 198 -12.14 -28.00 -8.38
C VAL A 198 -12.82 -27.99 -7.02
N VAL A 199 -13.17 -26.78 -6.54
CA VAL A 199 -13.86 -26.60 -5.26
C VAL A 199 -15.35 -26.36 -5.51
N GLU A 200 -16.20 -27.15 -4.87
CA GLU A 200 -17.65 -26.89 -4.85
C GLU A 200 -17.97 -25.92 -3.71
N VAL A 201 -18.48 -24.74 -4.05
CA VAL A 201 -18.88 -23.70 -3.09
C VAL A 201 -20.40 -23.52 -3.19
N ALA A 202 -21.12 -23.83 -2.11
CA ALA A 202 -22.54 -23.58 -2.02
C ALA A 202 -22.79 -22.09 -1.75
N LEU A 203 -23.38 -21.39 -2.73
CA LEU A 203 -23.80 -19.99 -2.62
C LEU A 203 -25.32 -19.88 -2.71
N ARG A 204 -25.90 -18.99 -1.93
CA ARG A 204 -27.28 -18.53 -2.17
C ARG A 204 -27.31 -17.72 -3.47
N SER A 205 -28.45 -17.70 -4.17
CA SER A 205 -28.61 -16.92 -5.40
C SER A 205 -28.25 -15.45 -5.21
N GLY A 206 -28.67 -14.85 -4.08
CA GLY A 206 -28.33 -13.47 -3.73
C GLY A 206 -26.83 -13.24 -3.50
N GLU A 207 -26.09 -14.22 -2.97
CA GLU A 207 -24.65 -14.11 -2.73
C GLU A 207 -23.88 -14.14 -4.06
N LEU A 208 -24.27 -15.02 -4.98
CA LEU A 208 -23.70 -15.04 -6.32
C LEU A 208 -23.98 -13.72 -7.06
N GLN A 209 -25.23 -13.23 -7.04
CA GLN A 209 -25.59 -11.97 -7.69
C GLN A 209 -24.82 -10.78 -7.11
N ALA A 210 -24.60 -10.76 -5.79
CA ALA A 210 -23.76 -9.74 -5.17
C ALA A 210 -22.30 -9.82 -5.65
N LEU A 211 -21.71 -11.03 -5.75
CA LEU A 211 -20.36 -11.22 -6.27
C LEU A 211 -20.23 -10.74 -7.73
N LEU A 212 -21.18 -11.09 -8.58
CA LEU A 212 -21.20 -10.64 -9.98
C LEU A 212 -21.32 -9.11 -10.07
N GLY A 213 -22.18 -8.49 -9.27
CA GLY A 213 -22.29 -7.03 -9.20
C GLY A 213 -21.01 -6.34 -8.71
N PHE A 214 -20.25 -6.96 -7.79
CA PHE A 214 -18.93 -6.45 -7.40
C PHE A 214 -17.90 -6.55 -8.54
N LEU A 215 -17.93 -7.64 -9.32
CA LEU A 215 -17.04 -7.78 -10.49
C LEU A 215 -17.38 -6.75 -11.58
N GLU A 216 -18.67 -6.51 -11.84
CA GLU A 216 -19.13 -5.45 -12.75
C GLU A 216 -18.70 -4.06 -12.27
N TYR A 217 -18.79 -3.78 -10.96
CA TYR A 217 -18.28 -2.54 -10.39
C TYR A 217 -16.77 -2.38 -10.63
N VAL A 218 -15.98 -3.44 -10.39
CA VAL A 218 -14.53 -3.43 -10.64
C VAL A 218 -14.23 -3.24 -12.13
N GLU A 219 -14.97 -3.89 -13.03
CA GLU A 219 -14.84 -3.68 -14.48
C GLU A 219 -15.06 -2.20 -14.86
N GLY A 220 -16.10 -1.57 -14.31
CA GLY A 220 -16.42 -0.16 -14.55
C GLY A 220 -15.42 0.82 -13.94
N ALA A 221 -14.88 0.51 -12.76
CA ALA A 221 -13.98 1.39 -12.01
C ALA A 221 -12.51 1.24 -12.41
N ALA A 222 -12.07 0.06 -12.84
CA ALA A 222 -10.69 -0.18 -13.24
C ALA A 222 -10.35 0.59 -14.53
N PRO A 223 -9.11 1.12 -14.67
CA PRO A 223 -8.64 1.65 -15.94
C PRO A 223 -8.75 0.64 -17.08
N SER A 224 -8.80 1.13 -18.32
CA SER A 224 -8.75 0.25 -19.50
C SER A 224 -7.43 -0.55 -19.47
N GLY A 225 -7.52 -1.88 -19.44
CA GLY A 225 -6.36 -2.75 -19.32
C GLY A 225 -6.70 -4.14 -18.76
N GLY A 226 -5.68 -4.85 -18.29
CA GLY A 226 -5.82 -6.25 -17.90
C GLY A 226 -6.70 -6.49 -16.68
N ALA A 227 -6.68 -5.61 -15.68
CA ALA A 227 -7.56 -5.73 -14.51
C ALA A 227 -9.06 -5.65 -14.87
N ARG A 228 -9.44 -4.73 -15.77
CA ARG A 228 -10.81 -4.60 -16.29
C ARG A 228 -11.22 -5.87 -17.05
N GLU A 229 -10.38 -6.30 -17.99
CA GLU A 229 -10.67 -7.47 -18.81
C GLU A 229 -10.75 -8.76 -17.97
N MET A 230 -9.92 -8.87 -16.95
CA MET A 230 -9.94 -9.99 -16.01
C MET A 230 -11.25 -10.01 -15.20
N ALA A 231 -11.71 -8.87 -14.69
CA ALA A 231 -12.97 -8.77 -13.97
C ALA A 231 -14.16 -9.16 -14.87
N ARG A 232 -14.18 -8.67 -16.11
CA ARG A 232 -15.20 -9.00 -17.12
C ARG A 232 -15.26 -10.50 -17.41
N ARG A 233 -14.11 -11.12 -17.69
CA ARG A 233 -14.03 -12.56 -18.02
C ARG A 233 -14.37 -13.45 -16.82
N LEU A 234 -13.91 -13.09 -15.61
CA LEU A 234 -14.31 -13.81 -14.39
C LEU A 234 -15.82 -13.71 -14.13
N CYS A 235 -16.42 -12.54 -14.39
CA CYS A 235 -17.87 -12.36 -14.29
C CYS A 235 -18.62 -13.28 -15.28
N SER A 236 -18.16 -13.33 -16.53
CA SER A 236 -18.70 -14.22 -17.57
C SER A 236 -18.60 -15.69 -17.17
N ASP A 237 -17.40 -16.14 -16.81
CA ASP A 237 -17.13 -17.53 -16.42
C ASP A 237 -18.03 -17.97 -15.25
N LEU A 238 -18.13 -17.16 -14.19
CA LEU A 238 -18.96 -17.48 -13.02
C LEU A 238 -20.45 -17.47 -13.35
N SER A 239 -20.92 -16.54 -14.18
CA SER A 239 -22.33 -16.46 -14.61
C SER A 239 -22.75 -17.68 -15.41
N LEU A 240 -21.90 -18.11 -16.35
CA LEU A 240 -22.18 -19.27 -17.20
C LEU A 240 -22.09 -20.58 -16.42
N ARG A 241 -21.09 -20.74 -15.54
CA ARG A 241 -21.00 -21.90 -14.62
C ARG A 241 -22.18 -21.99 -13.65
N ALA A 242 -22.73 -20.86 -13.21
CA ALA A 242 -23.92 -20.86 -12.36
C ALA A 242 -25.17 -21.39 -13.08
N ARG A 243 -25.26 -21.23 -14.40
CA ARG A 243 -26.33 -21.78 -15.24
C ARG A 243 -26.11 -23.26 -15.59
N ASP A 244 -24.89 -23.59 -15.99
CA ASP A 244 -24.55 -24.89 -16.60
C ASP A 244 -23.98 -25.89 -15.59
N GLY A 245 -23.78 -25.47 -14.33
CA GLY A 245 -23.24 -26.31 -13.26
C GLY A 245 -21.81 -26.78 -13.55
N ARG A 246 -21.48 -27.96 -13.05
CA ARG A 246 -20.12 -28.54 -13.11
C ARG A 246 -19.66 -28.81 -14.56
N GLU A 247 -20.59 -29.08 -15.47
CA GLU A 247 -20.30 -29.32 -16.88
C GLU A 247 -19.76 -28.07 -17.60
N GLY A 248 -20.13 -26.88 -17.10
CA GLY A 248 -19.64 -25.60 -17.62
C GLY A 248 -18.20 -25.26 -17.23
N LEU A 249 -17.57 -26.02 -16.34
CA LEU A 249 -16.25 -25.66 -15.79
C LEU A 249 -15.14 -25.62 -16.86
N ASP A 250 -15.02 -26.67 -17.66
CA ASP A 250 -13.98 -26.78 -18.69
C ASP A 250 -14.33 -25.94 -19.94
N THR A 251 -15.60 -25.61 -20.10
CA THR A 251 -16.11 -24.82 -21.23
C THR A 251 -15.94 -23.32 -20.98
N HIS A 252 -16.30 -22.84 -19.79
CA HIS A 252 -16.34 -21.42 -19.44
C HIS A 252 -15.12 -21.06 -18.62
N ARG A 253 -14.00 -20.82 -19.31
CA ARG A 253 -12.68 -20.55 -18.70
C ARG A 253 -11.96 -19.39 -19.38
N GLU A 254 -12.70 -18.40 -19.87
CA GLU A 254 -12.14 -17.24 -20.57
C GLU A 254 -11.10 -16.50 -19.74
N ALA A 255 -11.32 -16.39 -18.42
CA ALA A 255 -10.38 -15.74 -17.51
C ALA A 255 -9.07 -16.51 -17.40
N LEU A 256 -9.13 -17.84 -17.39
CA LEU A 256 -7.94 -18.70 -17.38
C LEU A 256 -7.17 -18.56 -18.69
N THR A 257 -7.86 -18.68 -19.83
CA THR A 257 -7.25 -18.49 -21.16
C THR A 257 -6.59 -17.11 -21.26
N TYR A 258 -7.25 -16.06 -20.78
CA TYR A 258 -6.67 -14.72 -20.74
C TYR A 258 -5.39 -14.68 -19.89
N ALA A 259 -5.43 -15.28 -18.70
CA ALA A 259 -4.26 -15.34 -17.83
C ALA A 259 -3.08 -16.06 -18.50
N GLU A 260 -3.34 -17.14 -19.26
CA GLU A 260 -2.32 -17.84 -20.05
C GLU A 260 -1.70 -16.95 -21.15
N GLU A 261 -2.50 -16.08 -21.78
CA GLU A 261 -2.03 -15.10 -22.77
C GLU A 261 -1.17 -13.97 -22.15
N GLN A 262 -1.32 -13.71 -20.84
CA GLN A 262 -0.56 -12.68 -20.11
C GLN A 262 0.76 -13.19 -19.51
N ARG A 263 1.09 -14.48 -19.68
CA ARG A 263 2.32 -15.09 -19.16
C ARG A 263 3.57 -14.64 -19.92
#